data_AF-A0A524LMP1-F1
#
_entry.id   AF-A0A524LMP1-F1
#
_cell.length_a   1.000
_cell.length_b   1.000
_cell.length_c   1.000
_cell.angle_alpha   90.00
_cell.angle_beta   90.00
_cell.angle_gamma   90.00
#
_symmetry.space_group_name_H-M   'P 1'
#
loop_
_entity.id
_entity.type
_entity.pdbx_description
1 polymer ?
#
loop_
_entity_poly.entity_id
_entity_poly.type
_entity_poly.pdbx_seq_one_letter_code
_entity_poly.pdbx_strand_id
1 'polypeptide(L)'
;MKFIVSFDGGDIETAKKKIEDFNKMFEKAVQAGLPSGKSFSPLYVYANIQGGFQLFEAENAETLAAMALFYEDSDFTFIPIIEISEAFKLKEKIDKASK
;
A
#
# COMPACT_ATOMS: atom_id res chain seq x y z
N MET A 1 9.45 -3.57 -7.32
CA MET A 1 9.42 -2.87 -6.00
C MET A 1 8.26 -3.43 -5.19
N LYS A 2 8.30 -3.40 -3.85
CA LYS A 2 7.24 -4.00 -3.02
C LYS A 2 6.55 -2.94 -2.17
N PHE A 3 5.30 -3.17 -1.82
CA PHE A 3 4.55 -2.32 -0.90
C PHE A 3 3.50 -3.12 -0.14
N ILE A 4 3.04 -2.55 0.96
CA ILE A 4 1.95 -3.07 1.79
C ILE A 4 0.79 -2.10 1.69
N VAL A 5 -0.41 -2.63 1.52
CA VAL A 5 -1.64 -1.88 1.83
C VAL A 5 -2.23 -2.50 3.08
N SER A 6 -2.51 -1.67 4.08
CA SER A 6 -3.04 -2.10 5.37
C SER A 6 -4.26 -1.27 5.77
N PHE A 7 -5.06 -1.81 6.68
CA PHE A 7 -6.16 -1.09 7.30
C PHE A 7 -6.32 -1.46 8.77
N ASP A 8 -6.84 -0.50 9.52
CA ASP A 8 -7.38 -0.70 10.85
C ASP A 8 -8.87 -0.34 10.82
N GLY A 9 -9.70 -1.23 11.37
CA GLY A 9 -11.13 -1.06 11.50
C GLY A 9 -11.56 -0.62 12.90
N GLY A 10 -10.72 -0.74 13.93
CA GLY A 10 -11.06 -0.49 15.33
C GLY A 10 -12.05 -1.50 15.94
N ASP A 11 -13.05 -1.93 15.18
CA ASP A 11 -14.05 -2.94 15.51
C ASP A 11 -14.26 -3.97 14.36
N ILE A 12 -14.96 -5.07 14.68
CA ILE A 12 -15.16 -6.19 13.76
C ILE A 12 -16.07 -5.83 12.57
N GLU A 13 -17.10 -5.01 12.77
CA GLU A 13 -18.04 -4.63 11.69
C GLU A 13 -17.34 -3.74 10.67
N THR A 14 -16.63 -2.72 11.16
CA THR A 14 -15.83 -1.83 10.31
C THR A 14 -14.73 -2.60 9.59
N ALA A 15 -14.04 -3.53 10.26
CA ALA A 15 -13.02 -4.36 9.62
C ALA A 15 -13.58 -5.27 8.52
N LYS A 16 -14.75 -5.88 8.72
CA LYS A 16 -15.42 -6.67 7.67
C LYS A 16 -15.74 -5.82 6.44
N LYS A 17 -16.26 -4.61 6.64
CA LYS A 17 -16.51 -3.66 5.55
C LYS A 17 -15.21 -3.30 4.81
N LYS A 18 -14.13 -3.03 5.55
CA LYS A 18 -12.82 -2.72 4.93
C LYS A 18 -12.24 -3.90 4.14
N ILE A 19 -12.47 -5.14 4.55
CA ILE A 19 -12.09 -6.33 3.77
C ILE A 19 -12.81 -6.36 2.42
N GLU A 20 -14.11 -6.04 2.38
CA GLU A 20 -14.86 -5.94 1.12
C GLU A 20 -14.40 -4.78 0.26
N ASP A 21 -14.16 -3.62 0.88
CA ASP A 21 -13.72 -2.40 0.18
C ASP A 21 -12.30 -2.56 -0.39
N PHE A 22 -11.44 -3.33 0.29
CA PHE A 22 -10.07 -3.61 -0.14
C PHE A 22 -10.03 -4.19 -1.56
N ASN A 23 -10.83 -5.23 -1.83
CA ASN A 23 -10.88 -5.86 -3.15
C ASN A 23 -11.38 -4.88 -4.23
N LYS A 24 -12.38 -4.05 -3.88
CA LYS A 24 -12.95 -3.06 -4.80
C LYS A 24 -11.97 -1.93 -5.10
N MET A 25 -11.15 -1.51 -4.13
CA MET A 25 -10.16 -0.45 -4.31
C MET A 25 -9.14 -0.82 -5.39
N PHE A 26 -8.63 -2.04 -5.34
CA PHE A 26 -7.69 -2.51 -6.36
C PHE A 26 -8.34 -2.59 -7.75
N GLU A 27 -9.57 -3.09 -7.86
CA GLU A 27 -10.31 -3.11 -9.12
C GLU A 27 -10.56 -1.70 -9.69
N LYS A 28 -10.89 -0.73 -8.82
CA LYS A 28 -11.05 0.67 -9.22
C LYS A 28 -9.77 1.28 -9.78
N ALA A 29 -8.61 1.00 -9.17
CA ALA A 29 -7.33 1.47 -9.68
C ALA A 29 -7.05 0.93 -11.10
N VAL A 30 -7.32 -0.36 -11.32
CA VAL A 30 -7.20 -1.01 -12.64
C VAL A 30 -8.16 -0.37 -13.66
N GLN A 31 -9.43 -0.18 -13.28
CA GLN A 31 -10.45 0.43 -14.14
C GLN A 31 -10.15 1.88 -14.51
N ALA A 32 -9.49 2.63 -13.62
CA ALA A 32 -9.00 3.98 -13.88
C ALA A 32 -7.80 4.03 -14.85
N GLY A 33 -7.32 2.87 -15.32
CA GLY A 33 -6.16 2.77 -16.21
C GLY A 33 -4.84 3.05 -15.50
N LEU A 34 -4.81 3.02 -14.16
CA LEU A 34 -3.59 3.20 -13.41
C LEU A 34 -2.72 1.94 -13.55
N PRO A 35 -1.39 2.10 -13.73
CA PRO A 35 -0.49 0.98 -13.57
C PRO A 35 -0.66 0.44 -12.15
N SER A 36 -1.15 -0.79 -12.06
CA SER A 36 -1.44 -1.45 -10.79
C SER A 36 -0.40 -2.53 -10.54
N GLY A 37 0.06 -2.63 -9.30
CA GLY A 37 0.96 -3.71 -8.90
C GLY A 37 0.25 -5.06 -8.89
N LYS A 38 0.99 -6.16 -8.79
CA LYS A 38 0.42 -7.50 -8.61
C LYS A 38 0.41 -7.87 -7.13
N SER A 39 -0.69 -8.41 -6.63
CA SER A 39 -0.68 -9.05 -5.31
C SER A 39 0.15 -10.34 -5.35
N PHE A 40 1.03 -10.52 -4.37
CA PHE A 40 1.82 -11.76 -4.21
C PHE A 40 1.53 -12.51 -2.91
N SER A 41 0.49 -12.10 -2.18
CA SER A 41 0.09 -12.72 -0.92
C SER A 41 -1.43 -12.70 -0.75
N PRO A 42 -2.03 -13.59 0.04
CA PRO A 42 -3.41 -13.41 0.46
C PRO A 42 -3.55 -12.17 1.36
N LEU A 43 -4.78 -11.70 1.54
CA LEU A 43 -5.08 -10.73 2.58
C LEU A 43 -4.96 -11.39 3.96
N TYR A 44 -4.04 -10.89 4.79
CA TYR A 44 -3.89 -11.33 6.18
C TYR A 44 -4.76 -10.46 7.08
N VAL A 45 -5.47 -11.10 8.03
CA VAL A 45 -6.32 -10.43 9.01
C VAL A 45 -5.75 -10.70 10.40
N TYR A 46 -5.59 -9.65 11.21
CA TYR A 46 -5.06 -9.78 12.58
C TYR A 46 -6.01 -10.57 13.49
N ALA A 47 -5.47 -11.13 14.57
CA ALA A 47 -6.28 -11.78 15.60
C ALA A 47 -7.35 -10.80 16.12
N ASN A 48 -8.60 -11.26 16.24
CA ASN A 48 -9.81 -10.49 16.55
C ASN A 48 -10.44 -9.69 15.38
N ILE A 49 -9.97 -9.83 14.14
CA ILE A 49 -10.59 -9.20 12.94
C ILE A 49 -10.74 -7.68 13.13
N GLN A 50 -9.71 -7.00 13.65
CA GLN A 50 -9.71 -5.54 13.79
C GLN A 50 -8.96 -4.84 12.67
N GLY A 51 -8.18 -5.56 11.88
CA GLY A 51 -7.41 -4.98 10.78
C GLY A 51 -6.77 -6.06 9.92
N GLY A 52 -6.07 -5.63 8.89
CA GLY A 52 -5.41 -6.54 7.98
C GLY A 52 -4.47 -5.85 7.02
N PHE A 53 -3.73 -6.65 6.27
CA PHE A 53 -2.77 -6.17 5.28
C PHE A 53 -2.57 -7.18 4.14
N GLN A 54 -2.19 -6.67 2.98
CA GLN A 54 -1.79 -7.49 1.84
C GLN A 54 -0.52 -6.91 1.21
N LEU A 55 0.35 -7.80 0.74
CA LEU A 55 1.59 -7.45 0.07
C LEU A 55 1.43 -7.45 -1.45
N PHE A 56 1.99 -6.41 -2.08
CA PHE A 56 1.96 -6.18 -3.52
C PHE A 56 3.34 -5.89 -4.07
N GLU A 57 3.50 -6.20 -5.34
CA GLU A 57 4.68 -5.92 -6.14
C GLU A 57 4.33 -4.93 -7.25
N ALA A 58 4.98 -3.78 -7.25
CA ALA A 58 4.96 -2.81 -8.34
C ALA A 58 6.09 -3.11 -9.33
N GLU A 59 5.81 -3.02 -10.63
CA GLU A 59 6.81 -3.28 -11.67
C GLU A 59 7.92 -2.21 -11.70
N ASN A 60 7.56 -0.96 -11.39
CA ASN A 60 8.44 0.20 -11.45
C ASN A 60 8.04 1.28 -10.43
N ALA A 61 8.81 2.36 -10.36
CA ALA A 61 8.58 3.46 -9.41
C ALA A 61 7.31 4.26 -9.76
N GLU A 62 6.96 4.36 -11.04
CA GLU A 62 5.76 5.03 -11.53
C GLU A 62 4.49 4.33 -11.04
N THR A 63 4.47 3.00 -11.10
CA THR A 63 3.39 2.15 -10.55
C THR A 63 3.26 2.38 -9.05
N LEU A 64 4.39 2.41 -8.32
CA LEU A 64 4.39 2.64 -6.88
C LEU A 64 3.82 4.03 -6.53
N ALA A 65 4.22 5.07 -7.25
CA ALA A 65 3.75 6.44 -7.05
C ALA A 65 2.26 6.60 -7.40
N ALA A 66 1.81 6.01 -8.51
CA ALA A 66 0.41 6.01 -8.90
C ALA A 66 -0.48 5.35 -7.83
N MET A 67 -0.05 4.20 -7.31
CA MET A 67 -0.77 3.52 -6.24
C MET A 67 -0.75 4.31 -4.93
N ALA A 68 0.38 4.93 -4.57
CA ALA A 68 0.46 5.78 -3.37
C ALA A 68 -0.53 6.94 -3.43
N LEU A 69 -0.62 7.64 -4.56
CA LEU A 69 -1.59 8.71 -4.79
C LEU A 69 -3.04 8.20 -4.78
N PHE A 70 -3.29 7.03 -5.36
CA PHE A 70 -4.62 6.44 -5.37
C PHE A 70 -5.15 6.13 -3.95
N TYR A 71 -4.26 5.72 -3.04
CA TYR A 71 -4.62 5.43 -1.65
C TYR A 71 -4.55 6.66 -0.72
N GLU A 72 -4.08 7.82 -1.19
CA GLU A 72 -3.89 9.04 -0.38
C GLU A 72 -5.20 9.51 0.30
N ASP A 73 -6.30 9.50 -0.44
CA ASP A 73 -7.62 9.92 0.05
C ASP A 73 -8.43 8.78 0.70
N SER A 74 -7.79 7.64 0.98
CA SER A 74 -8.48 6.45 1.48
C SER A 74 -8.21 6.19 2.96
N ASP A 75 -9.09 5.42 3.62
CA ASP A 75 -8.88 4.95 5.00
C ASP A 75 -7.88 3.77 5.09
N PHE A 76 -7.11 3.52 4.02
CA PHE A 76 -6.07 2.50 3.94
C PHE A 76 -4.70 3.17 4.06
N THR A 77 -3.77 2.47 4.69
CA THR A 77 -2.38 2.90 4.80
C THR A 77 -1.54 2.19 3.74
N PHE A 78 -0.93 2.98 2.87
CA PHE A 78 0.06 2.52 1.89
C PHE A 78 1.47 2.64 2.45
N ILE A 79 2.24 1.55 2.39
CA ILE A 79 3.60 1.49 2.94
C ILE A 79 4.56 0.96 1.86
N PRO A 80 5.38 1.81 1.22
CA PRO A 80 6.40 1.33 0.31
C PRO A 80 7.49 0.56 1.07
N ILE A 81 7.90 -0.59 0.54
CA ILE A 81 9.03 -1.36 1.06
C ILE A 81 10.26 -1.00 0.23
N ILE A 82 11.20 -0.32 0.89
CA ILE A 82 12.50 0.05 0.32
C ILE A 82 13.60 -0.81 0.97
N GLU A 83 14.58 -1.23 0.16
CA GLU A 83 15.75 -1.91 0.68
C GLU A 83 16.58 -0.96 1.56
N ILE A 84 17.18 -1.47 2.64
CA ILE A 84 17.93 -0.62 3.58
C ILE A 84 19.08 0.14 2.89
N SER A 85 19.72 -0.49 1.91
CA SER A 85 20.79 0.12 1.11
C SER A 85 20.29 1.28 0.24
N GLU A 86 19.06 1.21 -0.25
CA GLU A 86 18.40 2.29 -1.00
C GLU A 86 17.98 3.43 -0.07
N ALA A 87 17.49 3.10 1.13
CA ALA A 87 17.12 4.07 2.15
C ALA A 87 18.31 4.96 2.53
N PHE A 88 19.51 4.38 2.71
CA PHE A 88 20.73 5.15 2.98
C PHE A 88 21.11 6.09 1.82
N LYS A 89 21.04 5.62 0.58
CA LYS A 89 21.29 6.46 -0.60
C LYS A 89 20.30 7.62 -0.69
N LEU A 90 19.03 7.38 -0.35
CA LEU A 90 18.00 8.41 -0.35
C LEU A 90 18.29 9.47 0.72
N LYS A 91 18.64 9.04 1.94
CA LYS A 91 19.03 9.94 3.04
C LYS A 91 20.18 10.86 2.63
N GLU A 92 21.25 10.31 2.04
CA GLU A 92 22.40 11.11 1.59
C GLU A 92 22.02 12.18 0.55
N LYS A 93 21.07 11.89 -0.34
CA LYS A 93 20.57 12.86 -1.33
C LYS A 93 19.79 13.98 -0.66
N ILE A 94 18.91 13.65 0.29
CA ILE A 94 18.12 14.63 1.04
C ILE A 94 19.05 15.54 1.86
N ASP A 95 20.01 14.96 2.58
CA ASP A 95 20.99 15.71 3.39
C ASP A 95 21.83 16.70 2.55
N LYS A 96 22.06 16.39 1.26
CA LYS A 96 22.74 17.31 0.33
C LYS A 96 21.82 18.42 -0.19
N ALA A 97 20.55 18.11 -0.43
CA ALA A 97 19.58 19.09 -0.93
C ALA A 97 19.11 20.08 0.15
N SER A 98 19.21 19.70 1.43
CA SER A 98 18.84 20.55 2.57
C SER A 98 20.00 21.42 3.10
N LYS A 99 21.16 21.45 2.43
CA LYS A 99 22.32 22.29 2.75
C LYS A 99 22.56 23.29 1.64
#